data_AF-A0A3B0TIR3-F1
#
_entry.id   AF-A0A3B0TIR3-F1
#
_cell.length_a   1.000
_cell.length_b   1.000
_cell.length_c   1.000
_cell.angle_alpha   90.00
_cell.angle_beta   90.00
_cell.angle_gamma   90.00
#
_symmetry.space_group_name_H-M   'P 1'
#
loop_
_entity.id
_entity.type
_entity.pdbx_description
1 polymer ?
#
loop_
_entity_poly.entity_id
_entity_poly.type
_entity_poly.pdbx_seq_one_letter_code
_entity_poly.pdbx_strand_id
1 'polypeptide(L)'
;MGNIIGKFKRGIILVTVGLISLIIIQSASAVPLYMRGASPPWGQSTNEAAMDTVFGIGNWNNMRYDQIFPPTFDAASFFSASTEFMYLEGSASSISQLGSFLLLYSTYIDNWVSAGGRLFINAAPGGPNYDIDFGFGITLNYSGNITESDNVNAVDPAHPIFNGPYGAT
;
A
#
# COMPACT_ATOMS: atom_id res chain seq x y z
N MET A 1 21.92 47.99 73.58
CA MET A 1 21.70 46.56 73.31
C MET A 1 20.54 46.46 72.34
N GLY A 2 20.83 46.22 71.06
CA GLY A 2 19.85 46.22 69.97
C GLY A 2 19.18 44.86 69.83
N ASN A 3 17.92 44.86 69.38
CA ASN A 3 17.26 43.67 68.86
C ASN A 3 16.68 44.00 67.48
N ILE A 4 17.27 43.35 66.47
CA ILE A 4 16.91 43.43 65.05
C ILE A 4 15.75 42.45 64.83
N ILE A 5 14.58 42.98 64.49
CA ILE A 5 13.41 42.18 64.10
C ILE A 5 13.59 41.75 62.63
N GLY A 6 14.00 40.49 62.42
CA GLY A 6 14.09 39.88 61.10
C GLY A 6 12.72 39.55 60.53
N LYS A 7 12.34 40.18 59.41
CA LYS A 7 11.16 39.83 58.61
C LYS A 7 11.44 38.56 57.81
N PHE A 8 10.83 37.42 58.18
CA PHE A 8 10.80 36.24 57.33
C PHE A 8 9.83 36.47 56.16
N LYS A 9 10.38 36.59 54.93
CA LYS A 9 9.60 36.52 53.69
C LYS A 9 9.20 35.06 53.44
N ARG A 10 7.91 34.78 53.33
CA ARG A 10 7.37 33.46 52.95
C ARG A 10 7.73 33.18 51.48
N GLY A 11 8.61 32.22 51.24
CA GLY A 11 8.90 31.71 49.90
C GLY A 11 7.74 30.85 49.42
N ILE A 12 7.17 31.20 48.27
CA ILE A 12 6.23 30.35 47.54
C ILE A 12 7.05 29.23 46.89
N ILE A 13 6.85 28.00 47.32
CA ILE A 13 7.35 26.82 46.61
C ILE A 13 6.33 26.52 45.52
N LEU A 14 6.64 26.90 44.27
CA LEU A 14 5.97 26.36 43.11
C LEU A 14 6.49 24.93 42.88
N VAL A 15 5.67 23.93 43.20
CA VAL A 15 5.87 22.56 42.69
C VAL A 15 5.16 22.50 41.35
N THR A 16 5.89 22.72 40.26
CA THR A 16 5.37 22.49 38.91
C THR A 16 5.32 20.98 38.69
N VAL A 17 4.12 20.39 38.79
CA VAL A 17 3.90 19.01 38.37
C VAL A 17 3.93 19.00 36.84
N GLY A 18 5.03 18.53 36.26
CA GLY A 18 5.13 18.30 34.83
C GLY A 18 4.22 17.13 34.44
N LEU A 19 3.11 17.43 33.75
CA LEU A 19 2.33 16.43 33.03
C LEU A 19 3.20 15.89 31.89
N ILE A 20 3.74 14.68 32.06
CA ILE A 20 4.27 13.91 30.93
C ILE A 20 3.06 13.37 30.19
N SER A 21 2.66 14.06 29.12
CA SER A 21 1.73 13.49 28.14
C SER A 21 2.44 12.34 27.44
N LEU A 22 2.08 11.11 27.78
CA LEU A 22 2.45 9.95 27.01
C LEU A 22 1.73 10.05 25.66
N ILE A 23 2.44 10.53 24.63
CA ILE A 23 1.96 10.44 23.25
C ILE A 23 2.04 8.97 22.87
N ILE A 24 0.93 8.25 23.01
CA ILE A 24 0.76 6.96 22.37
C ILE A 24 0.67 7.28 20.88
N ILE A 25 1.79 7.16 20.17
CA ILE A 25 1.76 7.10 18.71
C ILE A 25 1.12 5.76 18.39
N GLN A 26 -0.21 5.75 18.28
CA GLN A 26 -0.90 4.63 17.67
C GLN A 26 -0.40 4.59 16.22
N SER A 27 0.47 3.64 15.90
CA SER A 27 0.75 3.32 14.51
C SER A 27 -0.60 3.07 13.85
N ALA A 28 -0.96 3.84 12.82
CA ALA A 28 -2.05 3.42 11.95
C ALA A 28 -1.68 2.01 11.48
N SER A 29 -2.55 1.03 11.73
CA SER A 29 -2.35 -0.30 11.15
C SER A 29 -2.28 -0.08 9.65
N ALA A 30 -1.16 -0.45 9.04
CA ALA A 30 -1.07 -0.35 7.60
C ALA A 30 -2.13 -1.27 7.00
N VAL A 31 -2.93 -0.77 6.06
CA VAL A 31 -4.05 -1.53 5.49
C VAL A 31 -3.65 -2.02 4.11
N PRO A 32 -3.63 -3.35 3.87
CA PRO A 32 -3.43 -3.92 2.55
C PRO A 32 -4.50 -3.44 1.58
N LEU A 33 -4.12 -3.25 0.33
CA LEU A 33 -5.01 -2.72 -0.69
C LEU A 33 -5.08 -3.64 -1.90
N TYR A 34 -6.29 -3.79 -2.44
CA TYR A 34 -6.54 -4.38 -3.74
C TYR A 34 -7.21 -3.34 -4.65
N MET A 35 -6.55 -2.97 -5.74
CA MET A 35 -7.03 -2.01 -6.74
C MET A 35 -7.33 -2.71 -8.06
N ARG A 36 -8.45 -2.32 -8.67
CA ARG A 36 -9.01 -2.99 -9.84
C ARG A 36 -9.97 -2.08 -10.61
N GLY A 37 -10.43 -2.57 -11.76
CA GLY A 37 -11.55 -1.96 -12.48
C GLY A 37 -12.89 -2.09 -11.75
N ALA A 38 -13.94 -1.53 -12.37
CA ALA A 38 -15.30 -1.52 -11.84
C ALA A 38 -15.83 -2.92 -11.46
N SER A 39 -15.54 -3.92 -12.31
CA SER A 39 -16.00 -5.30 -12.17
C SER A 39 -14.85 -6.27 -11.91
N PRO A 40 -15.12 -7.46 -11.34
CA PRO A 40 -14.09 -8.45 -11.15
C PRO A 40 -13.56 -8.99 -12.46
N PRO A 41 -12.27 -9.39 -12.51
CA PRO A 41 -11.72 -10.05 -13.69
C PRO A 41 -12.61 -11.23 -14.06
N TRP A 42 -13.22 -11.18 -15.25
CA TRP A 42 -14.14 -12.20 -15.77
C TRP A 42 -15.31 -12.56 -14.82
N GLY A 43 -15.72 -11.61 -13.98
CA GLY A 43 -16.79 -11.81 -12.99
C GLY A 43 -16.40 -12.77 -11.84
N GLN A 44 -15.11 -13.09 -11.68
CA GLN A 44 -14.62 -13.99 -10.64
C GLN A 44 -14.11 -13.20 -9.42
N SER A 45 -14.47 -13.65 -8.22
CA SER A 45 -14.04 -13.03 -6.95
C SER A 45 -12.83 -13.74 -6.32
N THR A 46 -12.01 -14.41 -7.12
CA THR A 46 -10.88 -15.21 -6.64
C THR A 46 -9.81 -14.36 -5.95
N ASN A 47 -9.59 -13.14 -6.44
CA ASN A 47 -8.64 -12.21 -5.85
C ASN A 47 -9.13 -11.70 -4.50
N GLU A 48 -10.41 -11.35 -4.40
CA GLU A 48 -11.02 -10.96 -3.12
C GLU A 48 -10.96 -12.11 -2.11
N ALA A 49 -11.27 -13.35 -2.53
CA ALA A 49 -11.14 -14.52 -1.67
C ALA A 49 -9.69 -14.72 -1.19
N ALA A 50 -8.70 -14.50 -2.06
CA ALA A 50 -7.29 -14.54 -1.67
C ALA A 50 -6.94 -13.44 -0.65
N MET A 51 -7.39 -12.21 -0.87
CA MET A 51 -7.20 -11.10 0.08
C MET A 51 -7.85 -11.40 1.44
N ASP A 52 -9.06 -11.94 1.44
CA ASP A 52 -9.77 -12.37 2.66
C ASP A 52 -9.01 -13.47 3.40
N THR A 53 -8.42 -14.42 2.68
CA THR A 53 -7.70 -15.54 3.32
C THR A 53 -6.38 -15.08 3.92
N VAL A 54 -5.67 -14.15 3.27
CA VAL A 54 -4.34 -13.68 3.72
C VAL A 54 -4.43 -12.60 4.78
N PHE A 55 -5.32 -11.61 4.60
CA PHE A 55 -5.40 -10.43 5.47
C PHE A 55 -6.60 -10.48 6.43
N GLY A 56 -7.57 -11.35 6.19
CA GLY A 56 -8.81 -11.43 6.94
C GLY A 56 -9.90 -10.52 6.38
N ILE A 57 -11.15 -11.00 6.43
CA ILE A 57 -12.32 -10.25 5.97
C ILE A 57 -12.42 -8.92 6.73
N GLY A 58 -12.52 -7.82 5.98
CA GLY A 58 -12.65 -6.47 6.54
C GLY A 58 -11.34 -5.80 6.98
N ASN A 59 -10.20 -6.47 6.80
CA ASN A 59 -8.88 -5.94 7.16
C ASN A 59 -8.08 -5.40 5.97
N TRP A 60 -8.69 -5.33 4.78
CA TRP A 60 -8.07 -4.83 3.56
C TRP A 60 -9.06 -3.93 2.80
N ASN A 61 -8.53 -3.02 1.99
CA ASN A 61 -9.30 -2.06 1.22
C ASN A 61 -9.50 -2.53 -0.23
N ASN A 62 -10.76 -2.61 -0.65
CA ASN A 62 -11.14 -2.91 -2.04
C ASN A 62 -11.41 -1.59 -2.79
N MET A 63 -10.48 -1.17 -3.64
CA MET A 63 -10.53 0.15 -4.29
C MET A 63 -10.66 0.05 -5.81
N ARG A 64 -11.13 1.12 -6.43
CA ARG A 64 -11.32 1.21 -7.88
C ARG A 64 -10.44 2.32 -8.46
N TYR A 65 -9.90 2.12 -9.66
CA TYR A 65 -9.10 3.16 -10.32
C TYR A 65 -9.89 4.46 -10.54
N ASP A 66 -11.21 4.38 -10.75
CA ASP A 66 -12.08 5.55 -10.94
C ASP A 66 -12.29 6.41 -9.68
N GLN A 67 -11.89 5.92 -8.51
CA GLN A 67 -11.92 6.67 -7.25
C GLN A 67 -10.65 7.49 -7.03
N ILE A 68 -9.62 7.30 -7.87
CA ILE A 68 -8.25 7.72 -7.60
C ILE A 68 -7.77 8.67 -8.68
N PHE A 69 -8.38 9.85 -8.71
CA PHE A 69 -8.05 10.91 -9.65
C PHE A 69 -7.92 12.28 -8.96
N PRO A 70 -6.97 13.13 -9.37
CA PRO A 70 -6.86 14.52 -8.92
C PRO A 70 -8.10 15.36 -9.26
N PRO A 71 -8.35 16.47 -8.54
CA PRO A 71 -7.56 16.99 -7.41
C PRO A 71 -7.99 16.42 -6.04
N THR A 72 -9.02 15.57 -6.00
CA THR A 72 -9.66 15.13 -4.76
C THR A 72 -8.94 14.01 -4.04
N PHE A 73 -7.98 13.38 -4.71
CA PHE A 73 -7.19 12.27 -4.17
C PHE A 73 -5.85 12.75 -3.59
N ASP A 74 -5.62 12.47 -2.32
CA ASP A 74 -4.34 12.71 -1.65
C ASP A 74 -3.37 11.54 -1.87
N ALA A 75 -2.56 11.66 -2.92
CA ALA A 75 -1.55 10.67 -3.25
C ALA A 75 -0.47 10.54 -2.17
N ALA A 76 -0.11 11.62 -1.47
CA ALA A 76 0.95 11.58 -0.46
C ALA A 76 0.53 10.75 0.75
N SER A 77 -0.73 10.88 1.19
CA SER A 77 -1.29 10.04 2.24
C SER A 77 -1.45 8.59 1.78
N PHE A 78 -1.93 8.38 0.55
CA PHE A 78 -2.15 7.04 0.01
C PHE A 78 -0.87 6.22 -0.14
N PHE A 79 0.19 6.83 -0.70
CA PHE A 79 1.51 6.23 -0.88
C PHE A 79 2.42 6.49 0.32
N SER A 80 1.94 6.12 1.51
CA SER A 80 2.65 6.28 2.78
C SER A 80 2.76 4.94 3.52
N ALA A 81 3.40 4.95 4.70
CA ALA A 81 3.48 3.79 5.58
C ALA A 81 2.10 3.29 6.10
N SER A 82 1.01 4.04 5.87
CA SER A 82 -0.35 3.59 6.17
C SER A 82 -0.91 2.58 5.15
N THR A 83 -0.27 2.44 3.99
CA THR A 83 -0.54 1.38 3.01
C THR A 83 0.73 0.55 2.89
N GLU A 84 0.75 -0.67 3.41
CA GLU A 84 1.99 -1.46 3.39
C GLU A 84 2.12 -2.41 2.20
N PHE A 85 0.98 -2.77 1.62
CA PHE A 85 0.87 -3.71 0.52
C PHE A 85 -0.19 -3.23 -0.46
N MET A 86 0.11 -3.35 -1.75
CA MET A 86 -0.80 -2.98 -2.82
C MET A 86 -0.80 -4.06 -3.90
N TYR A 87 -1.97 -4.65 -4.12
CA TYR A 87 -2.26 -5.48 -5.28
C TYR A 87 -2.95 -4.63 -6.35
N LEU A 88 -2.25 -4.33 -7.44
CA LEU A 88 -2.80 -3.72 -8.65
C LEU A 88 -3.21 -4.79 -9.67
N GLU A 89 -4.47 -4.75 -10.08
CA GLU A 89 -5.04 -5.68 -11.06
C GLU A 89 -5.41 -4.94 -12.35
N GLY A 90 -5.04 -5.53 -13.49
CA GLY A 90 -5.40 -5.06 -14.82
C GLY A 90 -5.83 -6.22 -15.73
N SER A 91 -7.13 -6.49 -15.81
CA SER A 91 -7.77 -7.47 -16.68
C SER A 91 -7.98 -6.90 -18.08
N ALA A 92 -8.50 -7.73 -18.99
CA ALA A 92 -8.96 -7.31 -20.30
C ALA A 92 -9.82 -6.03 -20.28
N SER A 93 -10.62 -5.84 -19.22
CA SER A 93 -11.51 -4.69 -19.07
C SER A 93 -10.90 -3.48 -18.34
N SER A 94 -9.81 -3.67 -17.58
CA SER A 94 -9.22 -2.65 -16.69
C SER A 94 -7.75 -2.33 -17.00
N ILE A 95 -7.16 -2.97 -18.00
CA ILE A 95 -5.73 -2.84 -18.32
C ILE A 95 -5.28 -1.40 -18.62
N SER A 96 -6.12 -0.62 -19.32
CA SER A 96 -5.82 0.79 -19.61
C SER A 96 -5.86 1.67 -18.35
N GLN A 97 -6.71 1.32 -17.38
CA GLN A 97 -6.80 2.00 -16.10
C GLN A 97 -5.55 1.72 -15.25
N LEU A 98 -5.08 0.45 -15.22
CA LEU A 98 -3.81 0.08 -14.60
C LEU A 98 -2.65 0.90 -15.20
N GLY A 99 -2.51 0.92 -16.52
CA GLY A 99 -1.44 1.67 -17.18
C GLY A 99 -1.50 3.18 -16.90
N SER A 100 -2.71 3.75 -16.90
CA SER A 100 -2.91 5.17 -16.57
C SER A 100 -2.55 5.47 -15.11
N PHE A 101 -2.90 4.58 -14.18
CA PHE A 101 -2.58 4.71 -12.75
C PHE A 101 -1.07 4.66 -12.51
N LEU A 102 -0.39 3.67 -13.09
CA LEU A 102 1.07 3.52 -12.98
C LEU A 102 1.80 4.74 -13.55
N LEU A 103 1.38 5.22 -14.72
CA LEU A 103 1.96 6.42 -15.33
C LEU A 103 1.76 7.66 -14.43
N LEU A 104 0.53 7.88 -13.98
CA LEU A 104 0.15 9.06 -13.20
C LEU A 104 0.85 9.12 -11.83
N TYR A 105 1.04 7.97 -11.18
CA TYR A 105 1.59 7.88 -9.82
C TYR A 105 3.00 7.29 -9.74
N SER A 106 3.69 7.12 -10.87
CA SER A 106 5.04 6.53 -10.98
C SER A 106 6.00 7.01 -9.88
N THR A 107 6.22 8.33 -9.76
CA THR A 107 7.09 8.90 -8.73
C THR A 107 6.65 8.57 -7.29
N TYR A 108 5.35 8.52 -7.02
CA TYR A 108 4.85 8.16 -5.69
C TYR A 108 5.07 6.67 -5.39
N ILE A 109 4.79 5.81 -6.38
CA ILE A 109 5.00 4.37 -6.28
C ILE A 109 6.48 4.05 -6.06
N ASP A 110 7.38 4.66 -6.83
CA ASP A 110 8.83 4.46 -6.70
C ASP A 110 9.32 4.86 -5.30
N ASN A 111 8.90 6.03 -4.81
CA ASN A 111 9.26 6.51 -3.47
C ASN A 111 8.70 5.61 -2.37
N TRP A 112 7.44 5.17 -2.51
CA TRP A 112 6.76 4.31 -1.54
C TRP A 112 7.37 2.91 -1.47
N VAL A 113 7.66 2.28 -2.61
CA VAL A 113 8.38 0.99 -2.68
C VAL A 113 9.78 1.14 -2.09
N SER A 114 10.50 2.21 -2.43
CA SER A 114 11.83 2.49 -1.85
C SER A 114 11.79 2.70 -0.33
N ALA A 115 10.67 3.16 0.22
CA ALA A 115 10.43 3.29 1.65
C ALA A 115 9.94 1.99 2.33
N GLY A 116 9.88 0.87 1.60
CA GLY A 116 9.52 -0.45 2.12
C GLY A 116 8.09 -0.92 1.80
N GLY A 117 7.35 -0.17 0.98
CA GLY A 117 6.07 -0.61 0.42
C GLY A 117 6.21 -1.87 -0.45
N ARG A 118 5.18 -2.72 -0.46
CA ARG A 118 5.18 -3.99 -1.20
C ARG A 118 4.15 -3.96 -2.32
N LEU A 119 4.61 -3.96 -3.57
CA LEU A 119 3.77 -3.90 -4.75
C LEU A 119 3.64 -5.27 -5.41
N PHE A 120 2.40 -5.68 -5.71
CA PHE A 120 2.09 -6.83 -6.56
C PHE A 120 1.24 -6.35 -7.74
N ILE A 121 1.68 -6.61 -8.97
CA ILE A 121 0.98 -6.20 -10.19
C ILE A 121 0.59 -7.46 -10.95
N ASN A 122 -0.69 -7.59 -11.29
CA ASN A 122 -1.17 -8.60 -12.22
C ASN A 122 -1.78 -7.93 -13.45
N ALA A 123 -1.35 -8.34 -14.64
CA ALA A 123 -1.82 -7.82 -15.90
C ALA A 123 -2.21 -8.97 -16.84
N ALA A 124 -3.45 -8.94 -17.32
CA ALA A 124 -4.01 -9.87 -18.28
C ALA A 124 -4.73 -9.09 -19.40
N PRO A 125 -3.97 -8.43 -20.30
CA PRO A 125 -4.56 -7.67 -21.40
C PRO A 125 -5.40 -8.56 -22.32
N GLY A 126 -6.56 -8.07 -22.75
CA GLY A 126 -7.51 -8.84 -23.58
C GLY A 126 -7.45 -8.54 -25.09
N GLY A 127 -6.48 -7.76 -25.53
CA GLY A 127 -6.37 -7.32 -26.93
C GLY A 127 -4.94 -6.95 -27.31
N PRO A 128 -4.65 -6.72 -28.59
CA PRO A 128 -3.29 -6.42 -29.04
C PRO A 128 -2.84 -5.01 -28.64
N ASN A 129 -1.52 -4.83 -28.61
CA ASN A 129 -0.82 -3.55 -28.44
C ASN A 129 -1.04 -2.87 -27.08
N TYR A 130 -0.88 -3.65 -26.00
CA TYR A 130 -0.77 -3.09 -24.66
C TYR A 130 0.69 -3.14 -24.21
N ASP A 131 1.36 -2.01 -24.36
CA ASP A 131 2.64 -1.76 -23.73
C ASP A 131 2.39 -0.98 -22.44
N ILE A 132 2.81 -1.53 -21.31
CA ILE A 132 2.63 -0.91 -19.99
C ILE A 132 3.98 -0.86 -19.31
N ASP A 133 4.39 0.36 -18.95
CA ASP A 133 5.49 0.56 -18.04
C ASP A 133 5.03 0.23 -16.61
N PHE A 134 5.61 -0.82 -16.02
CA PHE A 134 5.36 -1.20 -14.63
C PHE A 134 6.24 -0.44 -13.64
N GLY A 135 7.08 0.48 -14.13
CA GLY A 135 8.13 1.11 -13.35
C GLY A 135 9.34 0.18 -13.20
N PHE A 136 10.34 0.64 -12.45
CA PHE A 136 11.53 -0.15 -12.10
C PHE A 136 12.31 -0.71 -13.31
N GLY A 137 12.15 -0.11 -14.50
CA GLY A 137 12.75 -0.59 -15.75
C GLY A 137 12.08 -1.84 -16.34
N ILE A 138 10.85 -2.16 -15.91
CA ILE A 138 10.07 -3.32 -16.35
C ILE A 138 8.92 -2.85 -17.23
N THR A 139 8.82 -3.44 -18.42
CA THR A 139 7.74 -3.14 -19.37
C THR A 139 7.04 -4.43 -19.78
N LEU A 140 5.72 -4.44 -19.69
CA LEU A 140 4.89 -5.43 -20.37
C LEU A 140 4.91 -5.12 -21.86
N ASN A 141 5.33 -6.09 -22.68
CA ASN A 141 5.27 -5.99 -24.14
C ASN A 141 4.23 -7.00 -24.64
N TYR A 142 3.00 -6.57 -24.89
CA TYR A 142 1.90 -7.47 -25.28
C TYR A 142 1.33 -7.11 -26.65
N SER A 143 1.73 -7.87 -27.68
CA SER A 143 1.29 -7.68 -29.06
C SER A 143 -0.04 -8.37 -29.40
N GLY A 144 -0.61 -9.15 -28.47
CA GLY A 144 -1.87 -9.90 -28.67
C GLY A 144 -1.83 -11.03 -29.69
N ASN A 145 -0.66 -11.30 -30.29
CA ASN A 145 -0.41 -12.39 -31.24
C ASN A 145 0.70 -13.32 -30.74
N ILE A 146 0.89 -13.41 -29.43
CA ILE A 146 1.86 -14.33 -28.82
C ILE A 146 1.14 -15.64 -28.48
N THR A 147 1.83 -16.76 -28.68
CA THR A 147 1.44 -18.01 -28.01
C THR A 147 1.65 -17.80 -26.53
N GLU A 148 0.55 -17.64 -25.79
CA GLU A 148 0.58 -17.58 -24.34
C GLU A 148 1.16 -18.89 -23.82
N SER A 149 2.05 -18.80 -22.82
CA SER A 149 2.52 -19.98 -22.12
C SER A 149 1.57 -20.24 -20.96
N ASP A 150 0.97 -21.42 -20.91
CA ASP A 150 0.16 -21.85 -19.76
C ASP A 150 1.01 -22.13 -18.51
N ASN A 151 2.34 -22.19 -18.67
CA ASN A 151 3.27 -22.51 -17.59
C ASN A 151 4.39 -21.48 -17.49
N VAL A 152 4.73 -21.11 -16.25
CA VAL A 152 5.93 -20.35 -15.91
C VAL A 152 6.68 -21.11 -14.82
N ASN A 153 8.00 -21.20 -14.94
CA ASN A 153 8.84 -21.80 -13.93
C ASN A 153 9.56 -20.70 -13.14
N ALA A 154 9.56 -20.82 -11.81
CA ALA A 154 10.34 -19.95 -10.96
C ALA A 154 11.84 -20.16 -11.24
N VAL A 155 12.58 -19.06 -11.41
CA VAL A 155 14.05 -19.11 -11.51
C VAL A 155 14.65 -19.62 -10.20
N ASP A 156 14.07 -19.21 -9.07
CA ASP A 156 14.34 -19.75 -7.74
C ASP A 156 13.07 -20.41 -7.18
N PRO A 157 12.91 -21.74 -7.35
CA PRO A 157 11.77 -22.47 -6.80
C PRO A 157 11.74 -22.49 -5.26
N ALA A 158 12.86 -22.21 -4.58
CA ALA A 158 12.94 -22.16 -3.13
C ALA A 158 12.61 -20.76 -2.57
N HIS A 159 12.28 -19.79 -3.43
CA HIS A 159 12.00 -18.43 -3.00
C HIS A 159 10.82 -18.41 -2.02
N PRO A 160 10.92 -17.69 -0.87
CA PRO A 160 9.89 -17.71 0.17
C PRO A 160 8.48 -17.29 -0.27
N ILE A 161 8.36 -16.57 -1.39
CA ILE A 161 7.06 -16.20 -1.99
C ILE A 161 6.18 -17.43 -2.29
N PHE A 162 6.79 -18.59 -2.57
CA PHE A 162 6.07 -19.83 -2.86
C PHE A 162 5.69 -20.63 -1.61
N ASN A 163 6.16 -20.23 -0.43
CA ASN A 163 5.83 -20.89 0.83
C ASN A 163 4.48 -20.44 1.40
N GLY A 164 3.82 -19.47 0.75
CA GLY A 164 2.55 -18.89 1.16
C GLY A 164 2.58 -18.22 2.55
N PRO A 165 1.46 -17.63 2.99
CA PRO A 165 1.26 -17.30 4.41
C PRO A 165 0.87 -18.54 5.24
N TYR A 166 0.59 -19.67 4.57
CA TYR A 166 0.32 -20.97 5.17
C TYR A 166 1.58 -21.81 5.03
N GLY A 167 2.51 -21.70 5.98
CA GLY A 167 3.82 -22.36 5.92
C GLY A 167 3.75 -23.83 5.50
N ALA A 168 4.83 -24.30 4.86
CA ALA A 168 5.00 -25.64 4.30
C ALA A 168 4.20 -26.72 5.04
N THR A 169 3.30 -27.39 4.32
CA THR A 169 2.71 -28.67 4.75
C THR A 169 3.79 -29.73 4.86
#